data_AF-A0A5Y2QJ62-F1
#
_entry.id   AF-A0A5Y2QJ62-F1
#
_cell.length_a   1.000
_cell.length_b   1.000
_cell.length_c   1.000
_cell.angle_alpha   90.00
_cell.angle_beta   90.00
_cell.angle_gamma   90.00
#
_symmetry.space_group_name_H-M   'P 1'
#
loop_
_entity.id
_entity.type
_entity.pdbx_description
1 polymer ?
#
loop_
_entity_poly.entity_id
_entity_poly.type
_entity_poly.pdbx_seq_one_letter_code
_entity_poly.pdbx_strand_id
1 'polypeptide(L)'
;MERSLDSLAGMASSAFGAGSYDAMRQATSPKTILEFLINIFTCGGIRRRNERLYQELIETMAETLKNAMSDRGAPLPENMILEDMGECRVEFSLPGGNNETGNVIVRVSKGGNSETREIPLASFEKICRALLFRSEFSLPQEATILTAQGGMYLKGAVLTKANLTAENLCGADLSGASLEGASLFMADCEGANFKGANLSGALLGDSNFTKACLEDAILCGAILDSANLTGANLQRASLLTCSMIECNCTGANMVLTNLSGATMIRANMSGAKLNRTTMMATNMEEAILTRANLQKASCISTNFEGADLSQADLKNASFKDCTLTHLRTEETRMSTSTQTLFNEFYGEDFSSF
;
A
#
# COMPACT_ATOMS: atom_id res chain seq x y z
N MET A 1 -68.26 0.71 53.09
CA MET A 1 -66.89 0.32 53.48
C MET A 1 -66.61 -0.97 52.75
N GLU A 2 -65.96 -0.89 51.58
CA GLU A 2 -65.17 -1.96 50.94
C GLU A 2 -64.63 -1.36 49.63
N ARG A 3 -63.30 -1.28 49.55
CA ARG A 3 -62.52 -0.65 48.48
C ARG A 3 -62.31 -1.66 47.35
N SER A 4 -62.43 -1.17 46.13
CA SER A 4 -62.28 -1.90 44.87
C SER A 4 -60.88 -2.50 44.70
N LEU A 5 -60.88 -3.74 44.20
CA LEU A 5 -59.70 -4.52 43.79
C LEU A 5 -59.22 -4.21 42.36
N ASP A 6 -59.74 -3.16 41.72
CA ASP A 6 -59.47 -2.86 40.30
C ASP A 6 -58.27 -1.92 40.04
N SER A 7 -57.53 -1.45 41.06
CA SER A 7 -56.44 -0.49 40.85
C SER A 7 -55.03 -1.10 40.69
N LEU A 8 -54.88 -2.42 40.70
CA LEU A 8 -53.56 -3.07 40.68
C LEU A 8 -53.23 -3.82 39.37
N ALA A 9 -54.22 -4.07 38.50
CA ALA A 9 -53.96 -4.64 37.17
C ALA A 9 -53.59 -3.59 36.10
N GLY A 10 -53.87 -2.30 36.35
CA GLY A 10 -53.59 -1.20 35.41
C GLY A 10 -52.21 -0.55 35.53
N MET A 11 -51.38 -0.96 36.49
CA MET A 11 -50.04 -0.38 36.72
C MET A 11 -48.87 -1.30 36.32
N ALA A 12 -49.14 -2.52 35.88
CA ALA A 12 -48.10 -3.48 35.49
C ALA A 12 -47.86 -3.56 33.96
N SER A 13 -48.67 -2.89 33.14
CA SER A 13 -48.62 -2.98 31.66
C SER A 13 -48.09 -1.72 30.95
N SER A 14 -47.63 -0.70 31.68
CA SER A 14 -47.03 0.52 31.09
C SER A 14 -45.51 0.66 31.27
N ALA A 15 -44.83 -0.34 31.85
CA ALA A 15 -43.41 -0.23 32.18
C ALA A 15 -42.43 -1.04 31.29
N PHE A 16 -42.90 -1.80 30.31
CA PHE A 16 -42.03 -2.64 29.46
C PHE A 16 -42.43 -2.68 27.98
N GLY A 17 -43.06 -1.61 27.48
CA GLY A 17 -43.41 -1.47 26.06
C GLY A 17 -42.40 -0.59 25.34
N ALA A 18 -41.59 -1.17 24.44
CA ALA A 18 -41.03 -0.57 23.21
C ALA A 18 -40.39 0.85 23.26
N GLY A 19 -40.15 1.42 24.44
CA GLY A 19 -39.79 2.83 24.62
C GLY A 19 -38.32 3.06 24.95
N SER A 20 -37.46 2.04 24.95
CA SER A 20 -36.04 2.19 25.31
C SER A 20 -35.08 2.09 24.13
N TYR A 21 -35.50 1.51 23.00
CA TYR A 21 -34.64 1.34 21.82
C TYR A 21 -34.75 2.52 20.84
N ASP A 22 -35.97 2.97 20.53
CA ASP A 22 -36.20 4.18 19.73
C ASP A 22 -35.86 5.46 20.50
N ALA A 23 -36.06 5.48 21.84
CA ALA A 23 -35.61 6.59 22.67
C ALA A 23 -34.07 6.68 22.81
N MET A 24 -33.35 5.56 22.65
CA MET A 24 -31.89 5.58 22.55
C MET A 24 -31.41 6.09 21.18
N ARG A 25 -32.16 5.84 20.09
CA ARG A 25 -31.98 6.52 18.79
C ARG A 25 -32.23 8.02 18.89
N GLN A 26 -33.18 8.46 19.73
CA GLN A 26 -33.49 9.88 19.97
C GLN A 26 -32.41 10.65 20.75
N ALA A 27 -31.43 9.98 21.36
CA ALA A 27 -30.47 10.59 22.28
C ALA A 27 -29.11 10.98 21.67
N THR A 28 -28.92 10.90 20.35
CA THR A 28 -27.72 11.44 19.69
C THR A 28 -27.88 12.93 19.44
N SER A 29 -27.20 13.75 20.24
CA SER A 29 -27.14 15.20 20.02
C SER A 29 -26.21 15.54 18.85
N PRO A 30 -26.42 16.67 18.14
CA PRO A 30 -25.48 17.16 17.12
C PRO A 30 -24.03 17.19 17.60
N LYS A 31 -23.82 17.56 18.87
CA LYS A 31 -22.50 17.54 19.52
C LYS A 31 -21.89 16.15 19.59
N THR A 32 -22.68 15.13 19.92
CA THR A 32 -22.21 13.73 20.01
C THR A 32 -21.79 13.21 18.63
N ILE A 33 -22.58 13.50 17.59
CA ILE A 33 -22.25 13.13 16.21
C ILE A 33 -21.03 13.90 15.73
N LEU A 34 -20.93 15.19 16.02
CA LEU A 34 -19.77 15.99 15.66
C LEU A 34 -18.49 15.45 16.31
N GLU A 35 -18.50 15.21 17.63
CA GLU A 35 -17.35 14.62 18.32
C GLU A 35 -16.97 13.25 17.72
N PHE A 36 -17.95 12.46 17.32
CA PHE A 36 -17.72 11.19 16.63
C PHE A 36 -17.03 11.39 15.26
N LEU A 37 -17.53 12.30 14.42
CA LEU A 37 -16.93 12.65 13.13
C LEU A 37 -15.48 13.11 13.29
N ILE A 38 -15.22 14.04 14.22
CA ILE A 38 -13.86 14.52 14.47
C ILE A 38 -12.93 13.38 14.82
N ASN A 39 -13.37 12.41 15.64
CA ASN A 39 -12.52 11.26 15.98
C ASN A 39 -12.12 10.45 14.75
N ILE A 40 -13.02 10.28 13.76
CA ILE A 40 -12.70 9.56 12.51
C ILE A 40 -11.56 10.27 11.77
N PHE A 41 -11.67 11.59 11.62
CA PHE A 41 -10.72 12.38 10.83
C PHE A 41 -9.44 12.78 11.57
N THR A 42 -9.37 12.61 12.90
CA THR A 42 -8.22 13.08 13.70
C THR A 42 -7.52 11.99 14.50
N CYS A 43 -8.20 10.88 14.80
CA CYS A 43 -7.66 9.80 15.63
C CYS A 43 -8.19 8.45 15.12
N GLY A 44 -7.51 7.85 14.14
CA GLY A 44 -7.89 6.64 13.38
C GLY A 44 -8.14 5.33 14.16
N GLY A 45 -8.54 5.38 15.43
CA GLY A 45 -9.02 4.26 16.21
C GLY A 45 -10.18 4.68 17.09
N ILE A 46 -11.41 4.43 16.64
CA ILE A 46 -12.60 4.66 17.46
C ILE A 46 -12.90 3.42 18.31
N ARG A 47 -13.18 3.65 19.60
CA ARG A 47 -13.70 2.62 20.52
C ARG A 47 -15.04 2.10 19.99
N ARG A 48 -15.11 0.78 19.80
CA ARG A 48 -16.21 -0.08 19.28
C ARG A 48 -17.64 0.11 19.84
N ARG A 49 -17.93 1.14 20.66
CA ARG A 49 -19.25 1.31 21.28
C ARG A 49 -20.36 1.65 20.28
N ASN A 50 -20.06 2.29 19.15
CA ASN A 50 -21.05 2.76 18.16
C ASN A 50 -20.75 2.26 16.72
N GLU A 51 -20.48 0.97 16.55
CA GLU A 51 -20.13 0.36 15.24
C GLU A 51 -21.20 0.55 14.17
N ARG A 52 -22.49 0.58 14.53
CA ARG A 52 -23.59 0.78 13.56
C ARG A 52 -23.63 2.19 12.96
N LEU A 53 -23.50 3.23 13.79
CA LEU A 53 -23.44 4.63 13.33
C LEU A 53 -22.19 4.88 12.47
N TYR A 54 -21.11 4.17 12.76
CA TYR A 54 -19.88 4.21 11.95
C TYR A 54 -20.11 3.68 10.54
N GLN A 55 -20.71 2.48 10.45
CA GLN A 55 -20.99 1.85 9.17
C GLN A 55 -21.96 2.69 8.34
N GLU A 56 -23.06 3.15 8.95
CA GLU A 56 -24.03 4.04 8.30
C GLU A 56 -23.34 5.28 7.74
N LEU A 57 -22.49 5.95 8.54
CA LEU A 57 -21.75 7.13 8.07
C LEU A 57 -20.87 6.81 6.88
N ILE A 58 -20.08 5.75 6.94
CA ILE A 58 -19.13 5.41 5.88
C ILE A 58 -19.84 5.02 4.60
N GLU A 59 -20.90 4.22 4.70
CA GLU A 59 -21.71 3.81 3.57
C GLU A 59 -22.34 5.04 2.91
N THR A 60 -22.98 5.92 3.69
CA THR A 60 -23.56 7.16 3.17
C THR A 60 -22.49 8.07 2.57
N MET A 61 -21.35 8.25 3.23
CA MET A 61 -20.24 9.04 2.70
C MET A 61 -19.72 8.49 1.37
N ALA A 62 -19.48 7.19 1.29
CA ALA A 62 -18.97 6.53 0.09
C ALA A 62 -19.98 6.63 -1.06
N GLU A 63 -21.28 6.47 -0.79
CA GLU A 63 -22.34 6.62 -1.78
C GLU A 63 -22.47 8.07 -2.27
N THR A 64 -22.48 9.05 -1.36
CA THR A 64 -22.51 10.47 -1.72
C THR A 64 -21.30 10.86 -2.57
N LEU A 65 -20.09 10.42 -2.20
CA LEU A 65 -18.88 10.69 -2.97
C LEU A 65 -18.94 10.06 -4.36
N LYS A 66 -19.37 8.79 -4.44
CA LYS A 66 -19.53 8.07 -5.72
C LYS A 66 -20.54 8.74 -6.65
N ASN A 67 -21.62 9.30 -6.09
CA ASN A 67 -22.64 10.01 -6.87
C ASN A 67 -22.18 11.41 -7.31
N ALA A 68 -21.27 12.03 -6.55
CA ALA A 68 -20.76 13.37 -6.83
C ALA A 68 -19.55 13.40 -7.78
N MET A 69 -18.82 12.29 -7.94
CA MET A 69 -17.55 12.25 -8.66
C MET A 69 -17.62 11.39 -9.92
N SER A 70 -16.92 11.82 -11.00
CA SER A 70 -16.82 11.07 -12.25
C SER A 70 -16.00 9.79 -12.11
N ASP A 71 -14.93 9.87 -11.33
CA ASP A 71 -13.95 8.83 -11.06
C ASP A 71 -13.23 9.15 -9.74
N ARG A 72 -12.51 8.18 -9.18
CA ARG A 72 -11.83 8.33 -7.89
C ARG A 72 -10.68 9.36 -7.88
N GLY A 73 -10.17 9.76 -9.05
CA GLY A 73 -9.09 10.73 -9.21
C GLY A 73 -9.57 12.18 -9.35
N ALA A 74 -10.86 12.40 -9.62
CA ALA A 74 -11.44 13.74 -9.74
C ALA A 74 -11.29 14.58 -8.43
N PRO A 75 -11.32 15.92 -8.50
CA PRO A 75 -11.35 16.75 -7.29
C PRO A 75 -12.55 16.43 -6.40
N LEU A 76 -12.35 16.48 -5.07
CA LEU A 76 -13.46 16.31 -4.12
C LEU A 76 -14.47 17.46 -4.27
N PRO A 77 -15.78 17.21 -4.05
CA PRO A 77 -16.79 18.26 -4.11
C PRO A 77 -16.55 19.29 -3.00
N GLU A 78 -16.71 20.59 -3.32
CA GLU A 78 -16.52 21.69 -2.36
C GLU A 78 -17.47 21.61 -1.16
N ASN A 79 -18.69 21.11 -1.39
CA ASN A 79 -19.67 20.88 -0.35
C ASN A 79 -20.23 19.46 -0.46
N MET A 80 -20.24 18.75 0.66
CA MET A 80 -20.76 17.39 0.77
C MET A 80 -21.77 17.34 1.92
N ILE A 81 -22.98 16.87 1.61
CA ILE A 81 -24.11 16.84 2.55
C ILE A 81 -24.54 15.40 2.75
N LEU A 82 -24.62 14.99 4.02
CA LEU A 82 -25.19 13.73 4.45
C LEU A 82 -26.48 14.03 5.20
N GLU A 83 -27.61 13.57 4.64
CA GLU A 83 -28.91 13.69 5.27
C GLU A 83 -29.18 12.48 6.18
N ASP A 84 -30.06 12.66 7.17
CA ASP A 84 -30.59 11.62 8.05
C ASP A 84 -29.56 10.81 8.87
N MET A 85 -28.34 11.33 9.06
CA MET A 85 -27.30 10.73 9.91
C MET A 85 -27.68 10.80 11.40
N GLY A 86 -28.34 9.76 11.91
CA GLY A 86 -28.84 9.76 13.29
C GLY A 86 -29.82 10.91 13.57
N GLU A 87 -30.69 11.22 12.60
CA GLU A 87 -31.62 12.36 12.59
C GLU A 87 -30.93 13.75 12.54
N CYS A 88 -29.65 13.79 12.16
CA CYS A 88 -28.91 15.03 11.95
C CYS A 88 -28.52 15.19 10.48
N ARG A 89 -28.47 16.43 10.02
CA ARG A 89 -27.85 16.82 8.75
C ARG A 89 -26.38 17.13 9.01
N VAL A 90 -25.48 16.52 8.25
CA VAL A 90 -24.02 16.76 8.32
C VAL A 90 -23.57 17.41 7.03
N GLU A 91 -22.85 18.53 7.14
CA GLU A 91 -22.33 19.29 6.01
C GLU A 91 -20.82 19.45 6.16
N PHE A 92 -20.08 19.04 5.14
CA PHE A 92 -18.65 19.27 5.00
C PHE A 92 -18.43 20.35 3.96
N SER A 93 -17.80 21.45 4.35
CA SER A 93 -17.43 22.55 3.45
C SER A 93 -15.92 22.63 3.35
N LEU A 94 -15.39 22.29 2.17
CA LEU A 94 -13.96 22.37 1.87
C LEU A 94 -13.55 23.84 1.68
N PRO A 95 -12.31 24.20 2.01
CA PRO A 95 -11.82 25.54 1.79
C PRO A 95 -11.75 25.84 0.29
N GLY A 96 -12.33 26.96 -0.14
CA GLY A 96 -12.13 27.47 -1.50
C GLY A 96 -10.68 27.90 -1.74
N GLY A 97 -10.30 28.13 -2.99
CA GLY A 97 -8.91 28.42 -3.40
C GLY A 97 -8.22 29.62 -2.73
N ASN A 98 -8.96 30.45 -1.98
CA ASN A 98 -8.47 31.65 -1.29
C ASN A 98 -8.40 31.50 0.25
N ASN A 99 -8.70 30.32 0.81
CA ASN A 99 -8.75 30.13 2.28
C ASN A 99 -7.37 29.79 2.87
N GLU A 100 -6.84 30.70 3.70
CA GLU A 100 -5.50 30.59 4.33
C GLU A 100 -5.40 29.51 5.42
N THR A 101 -6.52 29.03 5.99
CA THR A 101 -6.53 28.04 7.09
C THR A 101 -6.44 26.59 6.62
N GLY A 102 -6.79 26.29 5.36
CA GLY A 102 -6.69 24.95 4.77
C GLY A 102 -7.50 23.85 5.48
N ASN A 103 -8.50 24.18 6.30
CA ASN A 103 -9.32 23.22 7.05
C ASN A 103 -10.71 23.02 6.43
N VAL A 104 -11.29 21.84 6.62
CA VAL A 104 -12.67 21.53 6.27
C VAL A 104 -13.58 21.88 7.45
N ILE A 105 -14.63 22.64 7.18
CA ILE A 105 -15.64 22.99 8.17
C ILE A 105 -16.70 21.89 8.18
N VAL A 106 -16.89 21.26 9.34
CA VAL A 106 -17.90 20.23 9.58
C VAL A 106 -19.01 20.83 10.42
N ARG A 107 -20.22 20.89 9.87
CA ARG A 107 -21.42 21.36 10.56
C ARG A 107 -22.41 20.21 10.73
N VAL A 108 -22.90 20.02 11.95
CA VAL A 108 -23.95 19.05 12.26
C VAL A 108 -25.16 19.80 12.81
N SER A 109 -26.34 19.62 12.21
CA SER A 109 -27.57 20.29 12.63
C SER A 109 -28.74 19.33 12.83
N LYS A 110 -29.55 19.58 13.86
CA LYS A 110 -30.81 18.87 14.15
C LYS A 110 -31.84 19.89 14.63
N GLY A 111 -32.89 20.11 13.84
CA GLY A 111 -33.87 21.17 14.09
C GLY A 111 -33.20 22.56 14.12
N GLY A 112 -33.43 23.34 15.18
CA GLY A 112 -32.82 24.67 15.38
C GLY A 112 -31.41 24.66 15.98
N ASN A 113 -30.87 23.50 16.36
CA ASN A 113 -29.55 23.38 16.98
C ASN A 113 -28.50 22.99 15.95
N SER A 114 -27.34 23.65 15.97
CA SER A 114 -26.20 23.27 15.13
C SER A 114 -24.88 23.40 15.87
N GLU A 115 -23.96 22.50 15.58
CA GLU A 115 -22.59 22.47 16.10
C GLU A 115 -21.62 22.48 14.91
N THR A 116 -20.49 23.17 15.06
CA THR A 116 -19.48 23.31 14.00
C THR A 116 -18.08 23.07 14.54
N ARG A 117 -17.23 22.39 13.77
CA ARG A 117 -15.78 22.27 14.04
C ARG A 117 -14.98 22.22 12.75
N GLU A 118 -13.67 22.42 12.87
CA GLU A 118 -12.72 22.28 11.79
C GLU A 118 -11.95 20.95 11.87
N ILE A 119 -11.66 20.36 10.72
CA ILE A 119 -10.73 19.23 10.58
C ILE A 119 -9.66 19.53 9.52
N PRO A 120 -8.46 18.95 9.64
CA PRO A 120 -7.42 19.12 8.63
C PRO A 120 -7.88 18.57 7.27
N LEU A 121 -7.75 19.36 6.20
CA LEU A 121 -8.13 18.94 4.84
C LEU A 121 -7.42 17.67 4.40
N ALA A 122 -6.12 17.55 4.69
CA ALA A 122 -5.34 16.35 4.33
C ALA A 122 -5.91 15.07 4.96
N SER A 123 -6.40 15.13 6.21
CA SER A 123 -7.01 13.97 6.85
C SER A 123 -8.38 13.63 6.25
N PHE A 124 -9.19 14.66 5.96
CA PHE A 124 -10.47 14.50 5.29
C PHE A 124 -10.30 13.86 3.91
N GLU A 125 -9.39 14.40 3.10
CA GLU A 125 -9.13 13.89 1.75
C GLU A 125 -8.69 12.43 1.77
N LYS A 126 -7.73 12.07 2.63
CA LYS A 126 -7.26 10.68 2.74
C LYS A 126 -8.39 9.70 3.03
N ILE A 127 -9.31 10.06 3.94
CA ILE A 127 -10.47 9.22 4.26
C ILE A 127 -11.41 9.14 3.06
N CYS A 128 -11.78 10.25 2.45
CA CYS A 128 -12.66 10.27 1.28
C CYS A 128 -12.10 9.43 0.12
N ARG A 129 -10.80 9.56 -0.16
CA ARG A 129 -10.09 8.76 -1.20
C ARG A 129 -10.12 7.27 -0.87
N ALA A 130 -9.85 6.90 0.39
CA ALA A 130 -9.91 5.51 0.81
C ALA A 130 -11.33 4.93 0.75
N LEU A 131 -12.36 5.72 1.09
CA LEU A 131 -13.75 5.30 0.97
C LEU A 131 -14.19 5.09 -0.48
N LEU A 132 -13.81 6.00 -1.38
CA LEU A 132 -14.02 5.88 -2.82
C LEU A 132 -13.34 4.64 -3.38
N PHE A 133 -12.07 4.44 -3.03
CA PHE A 133 -11.30 3.26 -3.44
C PHE A 133 -12.01 1.97 -3.03
N ARG A 134 -12.42 1.89 -1.76
CA ARG A 134 -13.12 0.72 -1.23
C ARG A 134 -14.47 0.50 -1.91
N SER A 135 -15.21 1.57 -2.20
CA SER A 135 -16.49 1.52 -2.91
C SER A 135 -16.32 1.02 -4.35
N GLU A 136 -15.28 1.47 -5.05
CA GLU A 136 -15.01 1.07 -6.43
C GLU A 136 -14.69 -0.42 -6.54
N PHE A 137 -13.81 -0.92 -5.68
CA PHE A 137 -13.40 -2.33 -5.68
C PHE A 137 -14.30 -3.24 -4.84
N SER A 138 -15.45 -2.73 -4.38
CA SER A 138 -16.40 -3.47 -3.54
C SER A 138 -15.75 -4.12 -2.32
N LEU A 139 -14.78 -3.43 -1.71
CA LEU A 139 -14.09 -3.88 -0.51
C LEU A 139 -14.95 -3.60 0.72
N PRO A 140 -14.96 -4.50 1.73
CA PRO A 140 -15.80 -4.34 2.92
C PRO A 140 -15.39 -3.11 3.71
N GLN A 141 -16.31 -2.20 4.02
CA GLN A 141 -15.98 -1.01 4.81
C GLN A 141 -15.60 -1.42 6.24
N GLU A 142 -14.31 -1.46 6.53
CA GLU A 142 -13.78 -1.87 7.83
C GLU A 142 -13.70 -0.68 8.79
N ALA A 143 -13.66 -0.97 10.09
CA ALA A 143 -13.45 0.03 11.14
C ALA A 143 -12.12 0.80 11.00
N THR A 144 -11.16 0.22 10.28
CA THR A 144 -9.86 0.83 10.01
C THR A 144 -9.77 1.15 8.52
N ILE A 145 -9.88 2.44 8.20
CA ILE A 145 -9.80 2.96 6.83
C ILE A 145 -8.34 3.31 6.47
N LEU A 146 -7.60 3.86 7.44
CA LEU A 146 -6.23 4.32 7.27
C LEU A 146 -5.28 3.65 8.28
N THR A 147 -4.02 3.52 7.90
CA THR A 147 -2.91 3.14 8.79
C THR A 147 -2.61 4.26 9.80
N ALA A 148 -1.80 3.96 10.81
CA ALA A 148 -1.35 4.97 11.78
C ALA A 148 -0.55 6.12 11.13
N GLN A 149 0.06 5.88 9.97
CA GLN A 149 0.79 6.86 9.17
C GLN A 149 -0.12 7.59 8.16
N GLY A 150 -1.40 7.24 8.11
CA GLY A 150 -2.39 7.85 7.24
C GLY A 150 -2.31 7.39 5.78
N GLY A 151 -1.77 6.20 5.52
CA GLY A 151 -1.91 5.50 4.23
C GLY A 151 -3.18 4.64 4.23
N MET A 152 -3.65 4.17 3.07
CA MET A 152 -4.87 3.34 3.01
C MET A 152 -4.65 1.98 3.70
N TYR A 153 -5.65 1.51 4.44
CA TYR A 153 -5.64 0.17 5.03
C TYR A 153 -6.39 -0.82 4.13
N LEU A 154 -5.61 -1.62 3.39
CA LEU A 154 -6.04 -2.55 2.34
C LEU A 154 -5.50 -3.97 2.60
N LYS A 155 -5.27 -4.30 3.87
CA LYS A 155 -4.72 -5.58 4.29
C LYS A 155 -5.62 -6.72 3.81
N GLY A 156 -5.05 -7.68 3.08
CA GLY A 156 -5.79 -8.82 2.55
C GLY A 156 -6.83 -8.46 1.47
N ALA A 157 -6.81 -7.24 0.95
CA ALA A 157 -7.77 -6.82 -0.07
C ALA A 157 -7.66 -7.68 -1.34
N VAL A 158 -8.80 -7.95 -1.97
CA VAL A 158 -8.86 -8.64 -3.26
C VAL A 158 -8.94 -7.59 -4.36
N LEU A 159 -7.81 -7.36 -5.03
CA LEU A 159 -7.57 -6.36 -6.06
C LEU A 159 -7.05 -7.02 -7.36
N THR A 160 -7.42 -8.28 -7.60
CA THR A 160 -7.04 -9.03 -8.80
C THR A 160 -7.47 -8.27 -10.06
N LYS A 161 -6.51 -7.99 -10.95
CA LYS A 161 -6.70 -7.20 -12.19
C LYS A 161 -7.24 -5.79 -11.97
N ALA A 162 -7.13 -5.25 -10.75
CA ALA A 162 -7.53 -3.88 -10.47
C ALA A 162 -6.69 -2.90 -11.30
N ASN A 163 -7.32 -1.84 -11.81
CA ASN A 163 -6.60 -0.72 -12.37
C ASN A 163 -6.28 0.27 -11.24
N LEU A 164 -5.01 0.34 -10.85
CA LEU A 164 -4.42 1.21 -9.82
C LEU A 164 -3.36 2.14 -10.44
N THR A 165 -3.48 2.40 -11.74
CA THR A 165 -2.53 3.24 -12.49
C THR A 165 -2.51 4.64 -11.89
N ALA A 166 -1.30 5.16 -11.62
CA ALA A 166 -1.05 6.46 -10.99
C ALA A 166 -1.73 6.65 -9.61
N GLU A 167 -2.14 5.57 -8.94
CA GLU A 167 -2.77 5.66 -7.63
C GLU A 167 -1.76 6.09 -6.56
N ASN A 168 -2.18 6.93 -5.62
CA ASN A 168 -1.39 7.24 -4.44
C ASN A 168 -1.64 6.18 -3.35
N LEU A 169 -0.68 5.26 -3.23
CA LEU A 169 -0.64 4.20 -2.23
C LEU A 169 0.49 4.45 -1.20
N CYS A 170 0.96 5.69 -1.06
CA CYS A 170 2.03 6.05 -0.13
C CYS A 170 1.68 5.61 1.30
N GLY A 171 2.54 4.79 1.91
CA GLY A 171 2.35 4.24 3.25
C GLY A 171 1.13 3.34 3.44
N ALA A 172 0.48 2.90 2.36
CA ALA A 172 -0.66 1.99 2.42
C ALA A 172 -0.24 0.61 2.95
N ASP A 173 -1.14 -0.06 3.67
CA ASP A 173 -0.96 -1.45 4.09
C ASP A 173 -1.73 -2.38 3.16
N LEU A 174 -1.03 -3.00 2.22
CA LEU A 174 -1.50 -4.04 1.32
C LEU A 174 -0.97 -5.43 1.72
N SER A 175 -0.60 -5.63 2.99
CA SER A 175 -0.06 -6.92 3.42
C SER A 175 -1.06 -8.05 3.17
N GLY A 176 -0.58 -9.12 2.53
CA GLY A 176 -1.40 -10.27 2.13
C GLY A 176 -2.48 -9.99 1.08
N ALA A 177 -2.49 -8.80 0.44
CA ALA A 177 -3.45 -8.49 -0.61
C ALA A 177 -3.24 -9.35 -1.88
N SER A 178 -4.33 -9.60 -2.61
CA SER A 178 -4.29 -10.24 -3.93
C SER A 178 -4.33 -9.17 -5.02
N LEU A 179 -3.21 -8.96 -5.70
CA LEU A 179 -2.99 -7.99 -6.77
C LEU A 179 -2.59 -8.69 -8.09
N GLU A 180 -2.96 -9.97 -8.25
CA GLU A 180 -2.63 -10.74 -9.43
C GLU A 180 -3.14 -10.04 -10.69
N GLY A 181 -2.23 -9.75 -11.63
CA GLY A 181 -2.53 -9.05 -12.87
C GLY A 181 -3.01 -7.61 -12.72
N ALA A 182 -2.90 -6.98 -11.54
CA ALA A 182 -3.28 -5.59 -11.33
C ALA A 182 -2.34 -4.63 -12.10
N SER A 183 -2.85 -3.48 -12.51
CA SER A 183 -2.04 -2.40 -13.09
C SER A 183 -1.72 -1.37 -12.01
N LEU A 184 -0.46 -1.28 -11.58
CA LEU A 184 0.08 -0.23 -10.72
C LEU A 184 1.07 0.65 -11.50
N PHE A 185 0.90 0.75 -12.82
CA PHE A 185 1.76 1.57 -13.66
C PHE A 185 1.78 3.03 -13.16
N MET A 186 2.96 3.61 -12.96
CA MET A 186 3.16 4.94 -12.37
C MET A 186 2.55 5.17 -10.98
N ALA A 187 2.14 4.12 -10.26
CA ALA A 187 1.59 4.28 -8.91
C ALA A 187 2.67 4.76 -7.92
N ASP A 188 2.28 5.59 -6.96
CA ASP A 188 3.15 5.99 -5.86
C ASP A 188 2.94 5.06 -4.66
N CYS A 189 3.88 4.14 -4.47
CA CYS A 189 3.88 3.12 -3.42
C CYS A 189 5.00 3.39 -2.38
N GLU A 190 5.47 4.65 -2.23
CA GLU A 190 6.53 4.96 -1.28
C GLU A 190 6.17 4.47 0.14
N GLY A 191 7.05 3.68 0.74
CA GLY A 191 6.89 3.15 2.10
C GLY A 191 5.69 2.22 2.30
N ALA A 192 4.99 1.83 1.24
CA ALA A 192 3.85 0.94 1.34
C ALA A 192 4.25 -0.48 1.78
N ASN A 193 3.33 -1.17 2.45
CA ASN A 193 3.54 -2.52 2.95
C ASN A 193 2.82 -3.55 2.07
N PHE A 194 3.57 -4.28 1.26
CA PHE A 194 3.13 -5.41 0.42
C PHE A 194 3.60 -6.76 0.99
N LYS A 195 3.90 -6.84 2.29
CA LYS A 195 4.40 -8.08 2.89
C LYS A 195 3.44 -9.25 2.62
N GLY A 196 3.97 -10.30 1.99
CA GLY A 196 3.21 -11.50 1.61
C GLY A 196 2.10 -11.27 0.58
N ALA A 197 2.05 -10.13 -0.10
CA ALA A 197 1.07 -9.87 -1.15
C ALA A 197 1.36 -10.68 -2.42
N ASN A 198 0.30 -11.03 -3.16
CA ASN A 198 0.43 -11.67 -4.47
C ASN A 198 0.31 -10.63 -5.58
N LEU A 199 1.43 -10.28 -6.22
CA LEU A 199 1.58 -9.36 -7.35
C LEU A 199 1.90 -10.11 -8.65
N SER A 200 1.60 -11.41 -8.74
CA SER A 200 1.93 -12.22 -9.92
C SER A 200 1.33 -11.61 -11.19
N GLY A 201 2.14 -11.44 -12.22
CA GLY A 201 1.72 -10.84 -13.49
C GLY A 201 1.29 -9.36 -13.43
N ALA A 202 1.49 -8.66 -12.31
CA ALA A 202 1.12 -7.25 -12.19
C ALA A 202 1.98 -6.35 -13.09
N LEU A 203 1.38 -5.26 -13.59
CA LEU A 203 2.05 -4.22 -14.36
C LEU A 203 2.49 -3.11 -13.39
N LEU A 204 3.78 -3.05 -13.08
CA LEU A 204 4.39 -2.19 -12.08
C LEU A 204 5.36 -1.18 -12.70
N GLY A 205 5.36 -1.03 -14.03
CA GLY A 205 6.29 -0.15 -14.73
C GLY A 205 6.20 1.30 -14.26
N ASP A 206 7.34 2.00 -14.24
CA ASP A 206 7.46 3.42 -13.86
C ASP A 206 6.90 3.79 -12.46
N SER A 207 6.62 2.80 -11.60
CA SER A 207 6.08 3.01 -10.27
C SER A 207 7.15 3.36 -9.24
N ASN A 208 6.73 4.01 -8.15
CA ASN A 208 7.61 4.35 -7.03
C ASN A 208 7.41 3.38 -5.86
N PHE A 209 8.32 2.42 -5.68
CA PHE A 209 8.39 1.51 -4.53
C PHE A 209 9.50 1.90 -3.54
N THR A 210 9.93 3.17 -3.53
CA THR A 210 10.98 3.62 -2.61
C THR A 210 10.65 3.23 -1.17
N LYS A 211 11.57 2.52 -0.51
CA LYS A 211 11.43 2.01 0.87
C LYS A 211 10.18 1.13 1.13
N ALA A 212 9.51 0.63 0.09
CA ALA A 212 8.37 -0.26 0.26
C ALA A 212 8.80 -1.60 0.89
N CYS A 213 7.89 -2.23 1.64
CA CYS A 213 8.09 -3.56 2.19
C CYS A 213 7.44 -4.60 1.28
N LEU A 214 8.25 -5.36 0.55
CA LEU A 214 7.87 -6.48 -0.34
C LEU A 214 8.35 -7.83 0.23
N GLU A 215 8.57 -7.90 1.55
CA GLU A 215 9.03 -9.12 2.22
C GLU A 215 8.03 -10.27 1.96
N ASP A 216 8.52 -11.45 1.57
CA ASP A 216 7.68 -12.61 1.22
C ASP A 216 6.66 -12.38 0.08
N ALA A 217 6.71 -11.26 -0.65
CA ALA A 217 5.79 -10.98 -1.73
C ALA A 217 6.04 -11.90 -2.94
N ILE A 218 4.98 -12.21 -3.68
CA ILE A 218 5.02 -13.05 -4.89
C ILE A 218 4.86 -12.15 -6.10
N LEU A 219 5.92 -11.92 -6.87
CA LEU A 219 5.96 -11.08 -8.07
C LEU A 219 6.24 -11.89 -9.34
N CYS A 220 5.84 -13.17 -9.35
CA CYS A 220 6.11 -14.07 -10.47
C CYS A 220 5.53 -13.50 -11.78
N GLY A 221 6.38 -13.29 -12.79
CA GLY A 221 5.97 -12.74 -14.09
C GLY A 221 5.51 -11.28 -14.07
N ALA A 222 5.71 -10.53 -12.98
CA ALA A 222 5.39 -9.11 -12.94
C ALA A 222 6.33 -8.28 -13.83
N ILE A 223 5.87 -7.11 -14.27
CA ILE A 223 6.65 -6.18 -15.10
C ILE A 223 6.97 -4.92 -14.28
N LEU A 224 8.22 -4.78 -13.83
CA LEU A 224 8.75 -3.69 -13.02
C LEU A 224 9.71 -2.79 -13.81
N ASP A 225 9.58 -2.76 -15.14
CA ASP A 225 10.49 -1.98 -15.99
C ASP A 225 10.46 -0.50 -15.58
N SER A 226 11.65 0.09 -15.44
CA SER A 226 11.85 1.47 -14.99
C SER A 226 11.30 1.81 -13.59
N ALA A 227 10.83 0.84 -12.82
CA ALA A 227 10.32 1.07 -11.47
C ALA A 227 11.45 1.49 -10.50
N ASN A 228 11.11 2.33 -9.53
CA ASN A 228 12.04 2.76 -8.49
C ASN A 228 11.84 1.95 -7.20
N LEU A 229 12.73 1.01 -6.92
CA LEU A 229 12.78 0.18 -5.71
C LEU A 229 13.89 0.62 -4.75
N THR A 230 14.29 1.89 -4.77
CA THR A 230 15.39 2.40 -3.93
C THR A 230 15.12 2.09 -2.44
N GLY A 231 16.02 1.34 -1.81
CA GLY A 231 15.93 0.95 -0.41
C GLY A 231 14.74 0.05 -0.05
N ALA A 232 14.01 -0.51 -1.04
CA ALA A 232 12.90 -1.41 -0.80
C ALA A 232 13.37 -2.71 -0.12
N ASN A 233 12.49 -3.32 0.67
CA ASN A 233 12.74 -4.60 1.32
C ASN A 233 12.07 -5.75 0.56
N LEU A 234 12.83 -6.48 -0.26
CA LEU A 234 12.37 -7.64 -1.04
C LEU A 234 12.85 -8.98 -0.42
N GLN A 235 13.19 -9.00 0.86
CA GLN A 235 13.70 -10.21 1.50
C GLN A 235 12.71 -11.38 1.32
N ARG A 236 13.21 -12.53 0.85
CA ARG A 236 12.44 -13.75 0.54
C ARG A 236 11.32 -13.57 -0.49
N ALA A 237 11.28 -12.45 -1.22
CA ALA A 237 10.34 -12.28 -2.32
C ALA A 237 10.63 -13.26 -3.47
N SER A 238 9.60 -13.61 -4.22
CA SER A 238 9.72 -14.39 -5.45
C SER A 238 9.57 -13.47 -6.66
N LEU A 239 10.67 -13.23 -7.37
CA LEU A 239 10.77 -12.46 -8.61
C LEU A 239 10.99 -13.40 -9.80
N LEU A 240 10.38 -14.59 -9.75
CA LEU A 240 10.50 -15.57 -10.83
C LEU A 240 9.98 -14.97 -12.13
N THR A 241 10.78 -15.07 -13.20
CA THR A 241 10.41 -14.65 -14.56
C THR A 241 9.87 -13.22 -14.68
N CYS A 242 10.21 -12.32 -13.75
CA CYS A 242 9.78 -10.93 -13.84
C CYS A 242 10.63 -10.14 -14.83
N SER A 243 10.08 -9.05 -15.37
CA SER A 243 10.87 -8.02 -16.06
C SER A 243 11.19 -6.89 -15.09
N MET A 244 12.44 -6.45 -15.06
CA MET A 244 12.95 -5.36 -14.23
C MET A 244 13.99 -4.55 -15.04
N ILE A 245 13.74 -4.37 -16.34
CA ILE A 245 14.65 -3.65 -17.24
C ILE A 245 14.76 -2.20 -16.79
N GLU A 246 15.98 -1.67 -16.71
CA GLU A 246 16.25 -0.29 -16.26
C GLU A 246 15.71 0.06 -14.85
N CYS A 247 15.32 -0.92 -14.03
CA CYS A 247 14.81 -0.62 -12.70
C CYS A 247 15.90 -0.06 -11.77
N ASN A 248 15.51 0.75 -10.80
CA ASN A 248 16.41 1.25 -9.76
C ASN A 248 16.20 0.50 -8.44
N CYS A 249 17.04 -0.49 -8.17
CA CYS A 249 17.12 -1.26 -6.94
C CYS A 249 18.26 -0.80 -6.00
N THR A 250 18.70 0.47 -6.10
CA THR A 250 19.81 0.98 -5.28
C THR A 250 19.55 0.77 -3.79
N GLY A 251 20.47 0.12 -3.09
CA GLY A 251 20.38 -0.17 -1.66
C GLY A 251 19.24 -1.11 -1.25
N ALA A 252 18.54 -1.74 -2.20
CA ALA A 252 17.44 -2.65 -1.89
C ALA A 252 17.92 -3.87 -1.09
N ASN A 253 17.07 -4.36 -0.19
CA ASN A 253 17.31 -5.58 0.58
C ASN A 253 16.69 -6.78 -0.13
N MET A 254 17.48 -7.54 -0.88
CA MET A 254 17.04 -8.70 -1.67
C MET A 254 17.58 -10.02 -1.08
N VAL A 255 17.76 -10.09 0.23
CA VAL A 255 18.29 -11.28 0.89
C VAL A 255 17.35 -12.45 0.73
N LEU A 256 17.87 -13.61 0.30
CA LEU A 256 17.09 -14.83 0.03
C LEU A 256 16.01 -14.66 -1.05
N THR A 257 16.09 -13.63 -1.88
CA THR A 257 15.16 -13.42 -3.00
C THR A 257 15.44 -14.43 -4.12
N ASN A 258 14.38 -14.91 -4.77
CA ASN A 258 14.49 -15.76 -5.96
C ASN A 258 14.30 -14.92 -7.23
N LEU A 259 15.37 -14.78 -8.02
CA LEU A 259 15.43 -14.01 -9.27
C LEU A 259 15.47 -14.91 -10.50
N SER A 260 15.14 -16.20 -10.36
CA SER A 260 15.32 -17.16 -11.46
C SER A 260 14.42 -16.81 -12.65
N GLY A 261 15.01 -16.77 -13.84
CA GLY A 261 14.36 -16.37 -15.08
C GLY A 261 14.06 -14.87 -15.21
N ALA A 262 14.43 -14.04 -14.23
CA ALA A 262 14.18 -12.60 -14.29
C ALA A 262 15.05 -11.91 -15.36
N THR A 263 14.49 -10.87 -15.99
CA THR A 263 15.21 -9.98 -16.91
C THR A 263 15.51 -8.67 -16.19
N MET A 264 16.77 -8.37 -15.94
CA MET A 264 17.22 -7.19 -15.20
C MET A 264 18.29 -6.41 -16.00
N ILE A 265 18.09 -6.32 -17.31
CA ILE A 265 19.00 -5.62 -18.22
C ILE A 265 19.10 -4.16 -17.79
N ARG A 266 20.34 -3.66 -17.63
CA ARG A 266 20.64 -2.28 -17.20
C ARG A 266 19.99 -1.87 -15.86
N ALA A 267 19.61 -2.84 -15.02
CA ALA A 267 19.09 -2.56 -13.69
C ALA A 267 20.21 -2.01 -12.78
N ASN A 268 19.88 -0.97 -12.00
CA ASN A 268 20.80 -0.42 -11.01
C ASN A 268 20.57 -1.05 -9.64
N MET A 269 21.47 -1.93 -9.22
CA MET A 269 21.50 -2.61 -7.93
C MET A 269 22.67 -2.15 -7.06
N SER A 270 23.14 -0.92 -7.25
CA SER A 270 24.27 -0.38 -6.49
C SER A 270 24.00 -0.45 -4.98
N GLY A 271 24.91 -1.06 -4.22
CA GLY A 271 24.78 -1.25 -2.77
C GLY A 271 23.65 -2.19 -2.33
N ALA A 272 22.99 -2.90 -3.25
CA ALA A 272 21.93 -3.84 -2.91
C ALA A 272 22.46 -5.04 -2.11
N LYS A 273 21.62 -5.59 -1.23
CA LYS A 273 21.91 -6.80 -0.45
C LYS A 273 21.33 -8.01 -1.17
N LEU A 274 22.16 -8.72 -1.92
CA LEU A 274 21.83 -9.92 -2.69
C LEU A 274 22.37 -11.20 -2.00
N ASN A 275 22.72 -11.13 -0.72
CA ASN A 275 23.28 -12.29 -0.04
C ASN A 275 22.27 -13.45 0.00
N ARG A 276 22.73 -14.63 -0.42
CA ARG A 276 21.93 -15.86 -0.57
C ARG A 276 20.76 -15.77 -1.54
N THR A 277 20.81 -14.88 -2.53
CA THR A 277 19.84 -14.92 -3.64
C THR A 277 20.04 -16.16 -4.51
N THR A 278 18.97 -16.60 -5.16
CA THR A 278 19.02 -17.62 -6.21
C THR A 278 18.76 -16.95 -7.55
N MET A 279 19.69 -17.13 -8.48
CA MET A 279 19.65 -16.58 -9.84
C MET A 279 19.91 -17.73 -10.80
N MET A 280 18.85 -18.36 -11.29
CA MET A 280 18.95 -19.39 -12.33
C MET A 280 18.39 -18.82 -13.64
N ALA A 281 19.15 -18.86 -14.74
CA ALA A 281 18.72 -18.32 -16.03
C ALA A 281 18.27 -16.84 -15.97
N THR A 282 18.88 -16.06 -15.08
CA THR A 282 18.61 -14.62 -14.93
C THR A 282 19.44 -13.83 -15.95
N ASN A 283 18.86 -12.80 -16.57
CA ASN A 283 19.59 -11.89 -17.43
C ASN A 283 19.94 -10.59 -16.68
N MET A 284 21.24 -10.31 -16.50
CA MET A 284 21.76 -9.08 -15.88
C MET A 284 22.73 -8.35 -16.82
N GLU A 285 22.51 -8.45 -18.13
CA GLU A 285 23.27 -7.70 -19.12
C GLU A 285 23.32 -6.20 -18.77
N GLU A 286 24.53 -5.65 -18.75
CA GLU A 286 24.83 -4.25 -18.41
C GLU A 286 24.28 -3.78 -17.05
N ALA A 287 23.96 -4.70 -16.13
CA ALA A 287 23.47 -4.34 -14.80
C ALA A 287 24.56 -3.69 -13.94
N ILE A 288 24.17 -2.73 -13.11
CA ILE A 288 25.09 -2.01 -12.22
C ILE A 288 24.98 -2.62 -10.82
N LEU A 289 26.00 -3.35 -10.39
CA LEU A 289 26.09 -4.06 -9.11
C LEU A 289 27.19 -3.46 -8.21
N THR A 290 27.56 -2.20 -8.43
CA THR A 290 28.64 -1.57 -7.67
C THR A 290 28.37 -1.61 -6.17
N ARG A 291 29.35 -2.05 -5.37
CA ARG A 291 29.23 -2.21 -3.91
C ARG A 291 28.10 -3.17 -3.45
N ALA A 292 27.51 -3.96 -4.35
CA ALA A 292 26.48 -4.92 -3.98
C ALA A 292 27.07 -6.08 -3.18
N ASN A 293 26.27 -6.67 -2.30
CA ASN A 293 26.66 -7.84 -1.51
C ASN A 293 26.01 -9.09 -2.09
N LEU A 294 26.78 -9.91 -2.82
CA LEU A 294 26.35 -11.19 -3.36
C LEU A 294 26.89 -12.38 -2.55
N GLN A 295 27.27 -12.18 -1.28
CA GLN A 295 27.82 -13.28 -0.49
C GLN A 295 26.87 -14.48 -0.45
N LYS A 296 27.40 -15.67 -0.77
CA LYS A 296 26.64 -16.93 -0.81
C LYS A 296 25.47 -16.93 -1.80
N ALA A 297 25.45 -16.02 -2.77
CA ALA A 297 24.49 -16.07 -3.86
C ALA A 297 24.77 -17.28 -4.76
N SER A 298 23.72 -17.84 -5.36
CA SER A 298 23.80 -18.94 -6.31
C SER A 298 23.43 -18.45 -7.71
N CYS A 299 24.42 -18.30 -8.57
CA CYS A 299 24.27 -17.95 -9.98
C CYS A 299 24.45 -19.20 -10.85
N ILE A 300 23.42 -19.58 -11.60
CA ILE A 300 23.43 -20.73 -12.51
C ILE A 300 22.87 -20.26 -13.85
N SER A 301 23.62 -20.40 -14.94
CA SER A 301 23.17 -19.95 -16.27
C SER A 301 22.77 -18.47 -16.30
N THR A 302 23.39 -17.65 -15.44
CA THR A 302 23.11 -16.21 -15.34
C THR A 302 23.96 -15.45 -16.35
N ASN A 303 23.34 -14.53 -17.09
CA ASN A 303 24.06 -13.61 -17.97
C ASN A 303 24.51 -12.37 -17.18
N PHE A 304 25.81 -12.13 -17.10
CA PHE A 304 26.41 -10.92 -16.54
C PHE A 304 27.20 -10.12 -17.59
N GLU A 305 26.94 -10.32 -18.88
CA GLU A 305 27.64 -9.59 -19.95
C GLU A 305 27.60 -8.07 -19.72
N GLY A 306 28.78 -7.44 -19.69
CA GLY A 306 28.92 -6.00 -19.50
C GLY A 306 28.54 -5.47 -18.11
N ALA A 307 28.19 -6.33 -17.16
CA ALA A 307 27.77 -5.87 -15.83
C ALA A 307 28.94 -5.27 -15.02
N ASP A 308 28.60 -4.35 -14.11
CA ASP A 308 29.57 -3.68 -13.25
C ASP A 308 29.51 -4.22 -11.82
N LEU A 309 30.47 -5.07 -11.46
CA LEU A 309 30.63 -5.66 -10.13
C LEU A 309 31.66 -4.90 -9.26
N SER A 310 32.05 -3.68 -9.65
CA SER A 310 33.12 -2.96 -8.94
C SER A 310 32.80 -2.77 -7.46
N GLN A 311 33.76 -3.05 -6.58
CA GLN A 311 33.65 -3.04 -5.12
C GLN A 311 32.58 -4.00 -4.55
N ALA A 312 32.02 -4.92 -5.35
CA ALA A 312 31.05 -5.89 -4.85
C ALA A 312 31.70 -6.94 -3.95
N ASP A 313 30.90 -7.57 -3.08
CA ASP A 313 31.32 -8.68 -2.24
C ASP A 313 30.72 -9.99 -2.73
N LEU A 314 31.56 -10.81 -3.37
CA LEU A 314 31.22 -12.11 -3.96
C LEU A 314 31.70 -13.29 -3.11
N LYS A 315 32.06 -13.08 -1.83
CA LYS A 315 32.60 -14.17 -1.01
C LYS A 315 31.62 -15.33 -0.92
N ASN A 316 32.09 -16.51 -1.32
CA ASN A 316 31.32 -17.75 -1.38
C ASN A 316 30.11 -17.71 -2.34
N ALA A 317 30.06 -16.76 -3.27
CA ALA A 317 29.10 -16.82 -4.36
C ALA A 317 29.49 -17.95 -5.33
N SER A 318 28.50 -18.67 -5.83
CA SER A 318 28.67 -19.73 -6.82
C SER A 318 28.30 -19.20 -8.20
N PHE A 319 29.15 -19.44 -9.19
CA PHE A 319 28.91 -19.12 -10.59
C PHE A 319 29.07 -20.41 -11.40
N LYS A 320 27.99 -20.87 -12.03
CA LYS A 320 27.98 -22.08 -12.85
C LYS A 320 27.32 -21.76 -14.18
N ASP A 321 27.98 -22.10 -15.28
CA ASP A 321 27.47 -21.89 -16.65
C ASP A 321 27.08 -20.42 -16.92
N CYS A 322 27.73 -19.46 -16.26
CA CYS A 322 27.44 -18.03 -16.38
C CYS A 322 28.19 -17.39 -17.57
N THR A 323 27.57 -16.37 -18.18
CA THR A 323 28.26 -15.47 -19.11
C THR A 323 28.91 -14.34 -18.32
N LEU A 324 30.22 -14.18 -18.46
CA LEU A 324 31.05 -13.24 -17.67
C LEU A 324 31.85 -12.26 -18.55
N THR A 325 31.49 -12.12 -19.83
CA THR A 325 32.19 -11.26 -20.79
C THR A 325 32.02 -9.77 -20.48
N HIS A 326 33.03 -8.96 -20.76
CA HIS A 326 33.02 -7.50 -20.55
C HIS A 326 32.68 -7.02 -19.12
N LEU A 327 32.78 -7.91 -18.13
CA LEU A 327 32.52 -7.59 -16.73
C LEU A 327 33.55 -6.61 -16.17
N ARG A 328 33.09 -5.64 -15.36
CA ARG A 328 33.97 -4.78 -14.55
C ARG A 328 34.06 -5.33 -13.13
N THR A 329 35.26 -5.52 -12.63
CA THR A 329 35.50 -6.19 -11.34
C THR A 329 36.51 -5.44 -10.45
N GLU A 330 36.71 -4.14 -10.68
CA GLU A 330 37.62 -3.31 -9.90
C GLU A 330 37.31 -3.39 -8.41
N GLU A 331 38.33 -3.65 -7.58
CA GLU A 331 38.19 -3.76 -6.11
C GLU A 331 37.14 -4.78 -5.62
N THR A 332 36.74 -5.74 -6.46
CA THR A 332 35.78 -6.79 -6.08
C THR A 332 36.39 -7.73 -5.06
N ARG A 333 35.62 -8.05 -4.01
CA ARG A 333 36.04 -8.98 -2.96
C ARG A 333 35.50 -10.35 -3.28
N MET A 334 36.34 -11.32 -3.58
CA MET A 334 35.89 -12.67 -3.96
C MET A 334 36.72 -13.78 -3.28
N SER A 335 36.18 -15.00 -3.31
CA SER A 335 36.91 -16.18 -2.82
C SER A 335 37.99 -16.61 -3.82
N THR A 336 39.00 -17.38 -3.38
CA THR A 336 40.05 -17.87 -4.29
C THR A 336 39.47 -18.64 -5.47
N SER A 337 38.47 -19.50 -5.25
CA SER A 337 37.81 -20.25 -6.33
C SER A 337 37.06 -19.35 -7.31
N THR A 338 36.40 -18.30 -6.82
CA THR A 338 35.73 -17.31 -7.68
C THR A 338 36.75 -16.53 -8.52
N GLN A 339 37.87 -16.14 -7.92
CA GLN A 339 38.95 -15.43 -8.62
C GLN A 339 39.56 -16.30 -9.73
N THR A 340 39.81 -17.59 -9.45
CA THR A 340 40.33 -18.53 -10.45
C THR A 340 39.37 -18.64 -11.64
N LEU A 341 38.08 -18.82 -11.39
CA LEU A 341 37.06 -18.86 -12.45
C LEU A 341 37.09 -17.59 -13.30
N PHE A 342 37.12 -16.40 -12.68
CA PHE A 342 37.10 -15.15 -13.43
C PHE A 342 38.37 -15.01 -14.27
N ASN A 343 39.54 -15.36 -13.73
CA ASN A 343 40.81 -15.33 -14.46
C ASN A 343 40.84 -16.28 -15.66
N GLU A 344 40.11 -17.40 -15.65
CA GLU A 344 40.01 -18.29 -16.81
C GLU A 344 39.32 -17.60 -17.99
N PHE A 345 38.31 -16.76 -17.74
CA PHE A 345 37.63 -15.99 -18.79
C PHE A 345 38.43 -14.80 -19.30
N TYR A 346 39.17 -14.11 -18.43
CA TYR A 346 40.00 -12.96 -18.84
C TYR A 346 41.41 -13.36 -19.31
N GLY A 347 41.83 -14.60 -19.06
CA GLY A 347 43.16 -15.11 -19.40
C GLY A 347 43.32 -15.45 -20.89
N GLU A 348 42.22 -15.67 -21.61
CA GLU A 348 42.26 -15.98 -23.05
C GLU A 348 42.47 -14.74 -23.95
N ASP A 349 42.29 -13.51 -23.42
CA ASP A 349 42.37 -12.26 -24.21
C ASP A 349 43.77 -11.61 -24.26
N PHE A 350 44.80 -12.19 -23.64
CA PHE A 350 46.17 -11.62 -23.62
C PHE A 350 47.21 -12.34 -24.48
N SER A 351 46.81 -13.32 -25.31
CA SER A 351 47.75 -14.00 -26.23
C SER A 351 47.83 -13.43 -27.66
N SER A 352 47.21 -12.28 -27.93
CA SER A 352 47.25 -11.66 -29.27
C SER A 352 47.51 -10.16 -29.22
N PHE A 353 48.71 -9.75 -28.82
CA PHE A 353 49.34 -8.49 -29.25
C PHE A 353 50.87 -8.62 -29.29
#